data_AF-A0DH59-F1
#
_entry.id   AF-A0DH59-F1
#
_cell.length_a   1.000
_cell.length_b   1.000
_cell.length_c   1.000
_cell.angle_alpha   90.00
_cell.angle_beta   90.00
_cell.angle_gamma   90.00
#
_symmetry.space_group_name_H-M   'P 1'
#
loop_
_entity.id
_entity.type
_entity.pdbx_description
1 polymer ?
#
loop_
_entity_poly.entity_id
_entity_poly.type
_entity_poly.pdbx_seq_one_letter_code
_entity_poly.pdbx_strand_id
1 'polypeptide(L)'
;MNPLQQLYLQAIIKHQEQEKVKQEEQVSKQSHEILQQQQLLSLMQYTPNNLMEKKAWTLIDIQNRVTQYFQQQVLRKQVVTIANCIEYHLPYFLNVLANLIIHGLDKIQGEIEQISLLKAQYIAQPTRITMSSSLFQTLSLLLRSQLVSFDKGTQYLSKFLVFRDDFSDIFFNTLYQYSISSNQQVSQQLSFTQLNSMIKKVPEDVWGTFIFKMLSQQQQKLNKDQFLVQFNQYTVNMNNFFKKSNLIFDVVENSVKQTAQMHNDSIFQEYLLIMGSFKATTQDFLKKATSVYFEDQNDEIDLNEFNIRTQKIHKQMNCSLLYILPMLLQIESHMIDMIQQDRYNDNSQVKNSSNYYLKMIEKLKNKCVYNGEEECNCKKCQCIRRNRNSAKESQRKKREALDKLGPLQDAYEELQKKVKVIENENETLRQLLTEVFKHPTVSVLSPEFIEPLTKVIQDTDPVQHSSSYEC
;
A
#
# COMPACT_ATOMS: atom_id res chain seq x y z
N MET A 1 -5.51 -7.21 -39.77
CA MET A 1 -4.61 -6.83 -38.65
C MET A 1 -3.41 -6.12 -39.24
N ASN A 2 -2.99 -4.99 -38.68
CA ASN A 2 -1.82 -4.24 -39.16
C ASN A 2 -0.53 -5.04 -38.86
N PRO A 3 0.45 -5.17 -39.78
CA PRO A 3 1.71 -5.88 -39.57
C PRO A 3 2.45 -5.48 -38.27
N LEU A 4 2.39 -4.20 -37.89
CA LEU A 4 2.96 -3.68 -36.65
C LEU A 4 2.26 -4.22 -35.38
N GLN A 5 0.95 -4.45 -35.45
CA GLN A 5 0.19 -5.02 -34.34
C GLN A 5 0.47 -6.52 -34.16
N GLN A 6 0.73 -7.24 -35.25
CA GLN A 6 1.14 -8.65 -35.19
C GLN A 6 2.52 -8.80 -34.55
N LEU A 7 3.49 -7.96 -34.94
CA LEU A 7 4.83 -7.93 -34.33
C LEU A 7 4.78 -7.59 -32.83
N TYR A 8 3.93 -6.63 -32.44
CA TYR A 8 3.76 -6.24 -31.05
C TYR A 8 3.11 -7.36 -30.21
N LEU A 9 2.11 -8.06 -30.74
CA LEU A 9 1.50 -9.20 -30.06
C LEU A 9 2.50 -10.37 -29.90
N GLN A 10 3.29 -10.66 -30.94
CA GLN A 10 4.33 -11.68 -30.88
C GLN A 10 5.41 -11.34 -29.85
N ALA A 11 5.80 -10.07 -29.73
CA ALA A 11 6.75 -9.63 -28.72
C ALA A 11 6.20 -9.78 -27.28
N ILE A 12 4.91 -9.49 -27.07
CA ILE A 12 4.25 -9.68 -25.77
C ILE A 12 4.19 -11.16 -25.39
N ILE A 13 3.76 -12.03 -26.32
CA ILE A 13 3.67 -13.48 -26.08
C ILE A 13 5.05 -14.04 -25.76
N LYS A 14 6.08 -13.66 -26.54
CA LYS A 14 7.46 -14.10 -26.32
C LYS A 14 8.03 -13.61 -24.99
N HIS A 15 7.66 -12.41 -24.54
CA HIS A 15 8.05 -11.89 -23.21
C HIS A 15 7.34 -12.64 -22.07
N GLN A 16 6.06 -12.95 -22.22
CA GLN A 16 5.31 -13.74 -21.23
C GLN A 16 5.83 -15.17 -21.13
N GLU A 17 6.19 -15.79 -22.26
CA GLU A 17 6.83 -17.11 -22.28
C GLU A 17 8.21 -17.07 -21.59
N GLN A 18 9.02 -16.03 -21.82
CA GLN A 18 10.31 -15.88 -21.13
C GLN A 18 10.16 -15.65 -19.62
N GLU A 19 9.17 -14.88 -19.17
CA GLU A 19 8.90 -14.73 -17.72
C GLU A 19 8.41 -16.03 -17.08
N LYS A 20 7.60 -16.81 -17.81
CA LYS A 20 7.12 -18.11 -17.34
C LYS A 20 8.25 -19.13 -17.24
N VAL A 21 9.15 -19.18 -18.22
CA VAL A 21 10.37 -20.01 -18.18
C VAL A 21 11.28 -19.59 -17.03
N LYS A 22 11.45 -18.28 -16.78
CA LYS A 22 12.24 -17.80 -15.63
C LYS A 22 11.60 -18.19 -14.29
N GLN A 23 10.28 -18.14 -14.16
CA GLN A 23 9.57 -18.60 -12.96
C GLN A 23 9.69 -20.12 -12.77
N GLU A 24 9.54 -20.90 -13.83
CA GLU A 24 9.69 -22.36 -13.80
C GLU A 24 11.15 -22.76 -13.47
N GLU A 25 12.15 -22.04 -14.00
CA GLU A 25 13.56 -22.21 -13.63
C GLU A 25 13.83 -21.84 -12.16
N GLN A 26 13.19 -20.79 -11.62
CA GLN A 26 13.35 -20.39 -10.22
C GLN A 26 12.73 -21.42 -9.26
N VAL A 27 11.53 -21.92 -9.60
CA VAL A 27 10.85 -23.00 -8.87
C VAL A 27 11.64 -24.30 -8.96
N SER A 28 12.20 -24.61 -10.14
CA SER A 28 13.06 -25.78 -10.34
C SER A 28 14.35 -25.68 -9.52
N LYS A 29 15.03 -24.53 -9.49
CA LYS A 29 16.22 -24.28 -8.66
C LYS A 29 15.91 -24.40 -7.16
N GLN A 30 14.82 -23.80 -6.68
CA GLN A 30 14.38 -23.95 -5.28
C GLN A 30 14.04 -25.40 -4.95
N SER A 31 13.35 -26.11 -5.86
CA SER A 31 13.04 -27.53 -5.67
C SER A 31 14.30 -28.39 -5.65
N HIS A 32 15.32 -28.06 -6.45
CA HIS A 32 16.60 -28.77 -6.48
C HIS A 32 17.44 -28.50 -5.23
N GLU A 33 17.47 -27.28 -4.73
CA GLU A 33 18.12 -26.92 -3.47
C GLU A 33 17.44 -27.62 -2.27
N ILE A 34 16.10 -27.69 -2.26
CA ILE A 34 15.35 -28.44 -1.25
C ILE A 34 15.66 -29.94 -1.34
N LEU A 35 15.76 -30.49 -2.56
CA LEU A 35 16.10 -31.90 -2.76
C LEU A 35 17.53 -32.22 -2.32
N GLN A 36 18.49 -31.32 -2.57
CA GLN A 36 19.87 -31.44 -2.08
C GLN A 36 19.94 -31.33 -0.56
N GLN A 37 19.20 -30.41 0.06
CA GLN A 37 19.10 -30.33 1.52
C GLN A 37 18.47 -31.61 2.10
N GLN A 38 17.47 -32.20 1.45
CA GLN A 38 16.89 -33.48 1.83
C GLN A 38 17.86 -34.67 1.65
N GLN A 39 18.69 -34.67 0.60
CA GLN A 39 19.72 -35.68 0.39
C GLN A 39 20.88 -35.56 1.40
N LEU A 40 21.26 -34.35 1.78
CA LEU A 40 22.24 -34.11 2.85
C LEU A 40 21.69 -34.60 4.21
N LEU A 41 20.40 -34.35 4.49
CA LEU A 41 19.73 -34.83 5.69
C LEU A 41 19.60 -36.37 5.74
N SER A 42 19.42 -37.04 4.59
CA SER A 42 19.34 -38.50 4.53
C SER A 42 20.71 -39.18 4.61
N LEU A 43 21.76 -38.57 4.06
CA LEU A 43 23.14 -39.07 4.17
C LEU A 43 23.69 -38.98 5.60
N MET A 44 23.25 -38.00 6.40
CA MET A 44 23.60 -37.93 7.83
C MET A 44 22.92 -39.01 8.70
N GLN A 45 21.92 -39.72 8.18
CA GLN A 45 21.22 -40.80 8.92
C GLN A 45 21.84 -42.19 8.71
N TYR A 46 22.74 -42.36 7.73
CA TYR A 46 23.36 -43.65 7.41
C TYR A 46 24.88 -43.62 7.64
N THR A 47 25.27 -43.72 8.92
CA THR A 47 26.60 -44.24 9.28
C THR A 47 26.37 -45.47 10.16
N PRO A 48 26.46 -46.70 9.61
CA PRO A 48 26.36 -47.90 10.41
C PRO A 48 27.72 -48.15 11.06
N ASN A 49 27.71 -48.33 12.38
CA ASN A 49 28.85 -48.56 13.29
C ASN A 49 29.44 -47.29 13.91
N ASN A 50 28.75 -46.79 14.93
CA ASN A 50 29.39 -46.55 16.22
C ASN A 50 28.37 -46.81 17.32
N LEU A 51 28.76 -47.66 18.29
CA LEU A 51 28.17 -47.74 19.62
C LEU A 51 28.37 -46.37 20.29
N MET A 52 27.53 -45.40 19.95
CA MET A 52 27.39 -44.17 20.73
C MET A 52 26.14 -44.32 21.58
N GLU A 53 26.29 -43.97 22.86
CA GLU A 53 25.20 -43.72 23.81
C GLU A 53 23.99 -43.12 23.08
N LYS A 54 22.79 -43.68 23.28
CA LYS A 54 21.55 -43.14 22.72
C LYS A 54 21.44 -41.67 23.09
N LYS A 55 21.86 -40.79 22.16
CA LYS A 55 21.80 -39.36 22.36
C LYS A 55 20.33 -38.98 22.28
N ALA A 56 19.77 -38.58 23.41
CA ALA A 56 18.40 -38.09 23.49
C ALA A 56 18.18 -37.03 22.41
N TRP A 57 17.02 -37.05 21.75
CA TRP A 57 16.75 -36.14 20.65
C TRP A 57 16.77 -34.70 21.14
N THR A 58 17.30 -33.79 20.32
CA THR A 58 17.13 -32.37 20.60
C THR A 58 15.71 -31.94 20.23
N LEU A 59 15.28 -30.79 20.75
CA LEU A 59 14.00 -30.21 20.34
C LEU A 59 13.93 -29.99 18.82
N ILE A 60 15.05 -29.66 18.18
CA ILE A 60 15.13 -29.47 16.73
C ILE A 60 14.93 -30.79 15.99
N ASP A 61 15.49 -31.90 16.48
CA ASP A 61 15.29 -33.21 15.88
C ASP A 61 13.80 -33.62 15.92
N ILE A 62 13.13 -33.37 17.05
CA ILE A 62 11.69 -33.59 17.22
C ILE A 62 10.91 -32.73 16.21
N GLN A 63 11.19 -31.43 16.13
CA GLN A 63 10.52 -30.51 15.21
C GLN A 63 10.74 -30.89 13.73
N ASN A 64 11.93 -31.37 13.36
CA ASN A 64 12.22 -31.83 12.00
C ASN A 64 11.40 -33.06 11.64
N ARG A 65 11.23 -34.02 12.56
CA ARG A 65 10.36 -35.19 12.33
C ARG A 65 8.89 -34.81 12.20
N VAL A 66 8.40 -33.89 13.06
CA VAL A 66 7.05 -33.34 12.94
C VAL A 66 6.86 -32.63 11.59
N THR A 67 7.86 -31.87 11.16
CA THR A 67 7.89 -31.21 9.85
C THR A 67 7.77 -32.24 8.72
N GLN A 68 8.59 -33.30 8.74
CA GLN A 68 8.55 -34.36 7.73
C GLN A 68 7.19 -35.04 7.65
N TYR A 69 6.57 -35.34 8.80
CA TYR A 69 5.21 -35.88 8.84
C TYR A 69 4.22 -34.97 8.12
N PHE A 70 4.21 -33.67 8.42
CA PHE A 70 3.29 -32.72 7.78
C PHE A 70 3.59 -32.46 6.31
N GLN A 71 4.87 -32.47 5.90
CA GLN A 71 5.24 -32.41 4.50
C GLN A 71 4.65 -33.57 3.70
N GLN A 72 4.63 -34.78 4.27
CA GLN A 72 3.96 -35.92 3.64
C GLN A 72 2.45 -35.72 3.50
N GLN A 73 1.79 -35.10 4.50
CA GLN A 73 0.37 -34.78 4.42
C GLN A 73 0.08 -33.76 3.31
N VAL A 74 0.91 -32.73 3.18
CA VAL A 74 0.82 -31.73 2.10
C VAL A 74 0.97 -32.40 0.73
N LEU A 75 2.01 -33.22 0.55
CA LEU A 75 2.28 -33.91 -0.73
C LEU A 75 1.13 -34.84 -1.13
N ARG A 76 0.51 -35.51 -0.14
CA ARG A 76 -0.63 -36.41 -0.35
C ARG A 76 -1.97 -35.67 -0.43
N LYS A 77 -2.00 -34.35 -0.21
CA LYS A 77 -3.22 -33.53 -0.07
C LYS A 77 -4.20 -34.12 0.95
N GLN A 78 -3.67 -34.70 2.03
CA GLN A 78 -4.46 -35.36 3.04
C GLN A 78 -4.93 -34.34 4.09
N VAL A 79 -6.22 -34.37 4.41
CA VAL A 79 -6.80 -33.53 5.47
C VAL A 79 -6.37 -34.05 6.83
N VAL A 80 -5.80 -33.16 7.64
CA VAL A 80 -5.40 -33.41 9.02
C VAL A 80 -6.52 -32.97 9.95
N THR A 81 -7.18 -33.93 10.58
CA THR A 81 -8.17 -33.66 11.63
C THR A 81 -7.48 -33.57 12.98
N ILE A 82 -7.68 -32.46 13.69
CA ILE A 82 -7.12 -32.20 15.02
C ILE A 82 -8.24 -31.88 16.02
N ALA A 83 -8.01 -32.17 17.29
CA ALA A 83 -8.94 -31.88 18.39
C ALA A 83 -8.33 -30.81 19.32
N ASN A 84 -9.16 -30.07 20.04
CA ASN A 84 -8.66 -29.09 21.00
C ASN A 84 -8.23 -29.80 22.29
N CYS A 85 -6.93 -29.79 22.57
CA CYS A 85 -6.34 -30.33 23.79
C CYS A 85 -5.77 -29.25 24.71
N ILE A 86 -5.95 -27.97 24.37
CA ILE A 86 -5.46 -26.82 25.13
C ILE A 86 -6.65 -26.08 25.73
N GLU A 87 -6.64 -25.96 27.06
CA GLU A 87 -7.63 -25.16 27.82
C GLU A 87 -7.17 -23.71 28.01
N TYR A 88 -5.87 -23.42 27.81
CA TYR A 88 -5.30 -22.08 27.96
C TYR A 88 -5.83 -21.12 26.88
N HIS A 89 -6.20 -19.90 27.29
CA HIS A 89 -6.75 -18.90 26.37
C HIS A 89 -5.66 -18.25 25.50
N LEU A 90 -5.46 -18.81 24.31
CA LEU A 90 -4.65 -18.23 23.22
C LEU A 90 -5.55 -17.59 22.14
N PRO A 91 -5.04 -16.60 21.39
CA PRO A 91 -5.62 -16.22 20.10
C PRO A 91 -5.87 -17.46 19.23
N TYR A 92 -6.99 -17.49 18.53
CA TYR A 92 -7.49 -18.70 17.87
C TYR A 92 -6.46 -19.36 16.94
N PHE A 93 -5.77 -18.60 16.10
CA PHE A 93 -4.78 -19.17 15.17
C PHE A 93 -3.59 -19.81 15.91
N LEU A 94 -3.17 -19.27 17.06
CA LEU A 94 -2.15 -19.89 17.90
C LEU A 94 -2.68 -21.19 18.50
N ASN A 95 -3.94 -21.21 18.94
CA ASN A 95 -4.55 -22.44 19.43
C ASN A 95 -4.55 -23.54 18.35
N VAL A 96 -4.90 -23.21 17.10
CA VAL A 96 -4.84 -24.16 15.98
C VAL A 96 -3.40 -24.64 15.72
N LEU A 97 -2.42 -23.73 15.69
CA LEU A 97 -1.02 -24.10 15.50
C LEU A 97 -0.49 -25.01 16.62
N ALA A 98 -0.83 -24.72 17.89
CA ALA A 98 -0.41 -25.54 19.00
C ALA A 98 -1.01 -26.95 18.93
N ASN A 99 -2.31 -27.06 18.64
CA ASN A 99 -2.97 -28.35 18.45
C ASN A 99 -2.41 -29.13 17.24
N LEU A 100 -2.00 -28.45 16.16
CA LEU A 100 -1.26 -29.08 15.06
C LEU A 100 0.08 -29.65 15.54
N ILE A 101 0.87 -28.87 16.29
CA ILE A 101 2.16 -29.33 16.79
C ILE A 101 1.99 -30.54 17.71
N ILE A 102 1.02 -30.48 18.63
CA ILE A 102 0.70 -31.59 19.53
C ILE A 102 0.24 -32.84 18.76
N HIS A 103 -0.62 -32.66 17.76
CA HIS A 103 -1.02 -33.76 16.88
C HIS A 103 0.17 -34.36 16.12
N GLY A 104 1.09 -33.51 15.65
CA GLY A 104 2.31 -33.96 14.98
C GLY A 104 3.21 -34.80 15.92
N LEU A 105 3.32 -34.41 17.19
CA LEU A 105 4.05 -35.18 18.20
C LEU A 105 3.47 -36.59 18.40
N ASP A 106 2.15 -36.76 18.29
CA ASP A 106 1.49 -38.06 18.39
C ASP A 106 1.72 -38.98 17.17
N LYS A 107 2.29 -38.45 16.08
CA LYS A 107 2.46 -39.17 14.81
C LYS A 107 3.90 -39.54 14.48
N ILE A 108 4.86 -39.01 15.23
CA ILE A 108 6.27 -39.35 15.07
C ILE A 108 6.62 -40.58 15.91
N GLN A 109 7.56 -41.41 15.43
CA GLN A 109 7.98 -42.66 16.09
C GLN A 109 9.37 -42.52 16.72
N GLY A 110 9.53 -42.96 17.97
CA GLY A 110 10.78 -43.00 18.77
C GLY A 110 10.79 -42.01 19.95
N GLU A 111 11.67 -42.18 20.94
CA GLU A 111 11.78 -41.34 22.17
C GLU A 111 10.43 -41.00 22.86
N ILE A 112 9.59 -42.03 23.08
CA ILE A 112 8.20 -41.89 23.57
C ILE A 112 8.10 -41.08 24.86
N GLU A 113 9.01 -41.31 25.82
CA GLU A 113 8.99 -40.60 27.11
C GLU A 113 9.29 -39.10 26.95
N GLN A 114 10.28 -38.77 26.12
CA GLN A 114 10.64 -37.38 25.85
C GLN A 114 9.53 -36.64 25.11
N ILE A 115 8.91 -37.28 24.12
CA ILE A 115 7.77 -36.73 23.38
C ILE A 115 6.59 -36.51 24.32
N SER A 116 6.28 -37.49 25.18
CA SER A 116 5.19 -37.40 26.15
C SER A 116 5.41 -36.24 27.14
N LEU A 117 6.64 -36.09 27.65
CA LEU A 117 7.00 -34.97 28.52
C LEU A 117 6.85 -33.62 27.80
N LEU A 118 7.37 -33.50 26.57
CA LEU A 118 7.26 -32.28 25.79
C LEU A 118 5.80 -31.92 25.49
N LYS A 119 4.99 -32.92 25.14
CA LYS A 119 3.55 -32.75 24.93
C LYS A 119 2.84 -32.24 26.18
N ALA A 120 3.10 -32.85 27.34
CA ALA A 120 2.55 -32.40 28.61
C ALA A 120 2.95 -30.95 28.93
N GLN A 121 4.20 -30.57 28.65
CA GLN A 121 4.66 -29.18 28.83
C GLN A 121 3.94 -28.21 27.90
N TYR A 122 3.72 -28.57 26.63
CA TYR A 122 3.02 -27.74 25.67
C TYR A 122 1.54 -27.60 25.97
N ILE A 123 0.87 -28.64 26.47
CA ILE A 123 -0.52 -28.56 26.92
C ILE A 123 -0.64 -27.64 28.13
N ALA A 124 0.26 -27.79 29.11
CA ALA A 124 0.23 -27.00 30.34
C ALA A 124 0.60 -25.52 30.12
N GLN A 125 1.55 -25.24 29.23
CA GLN A 125 2.05 -23.89 28.95
C GLN A 125 2.33 -23.68 27.45
N PRO A 126 1.29 -23.51 26.61
CA PRO A 126 1.48 -23.47 25.17
C PRO A 126 2.17 -22.20 24.65
N THR A 127 2.30 -21.15 25.47
CA THR A 127 3.13 -19.97 25.15
C THR A 127 4.63 -20.29 25.05
N ARG A 128 5.09 -21.41 25.65
CA ARG A 128 6.47 -21.89 25.55
C ARG A 128 6.79 -22.64 24.25
N ILE A 129 5.79 -22.88 23.41
CA ILE A 129 6.00 -23.52 22.11
C ILE A 129 6.91 -22.63 21.27
N THR A 130 7.94 -23.25 20.69
CA THR A 130 8.80 -22.65 19.69
C THR A 130 8.73 -23.46 18.40
N MET A 131 8.96 -22.82 17.26
CA MET A 131 8.93 -23.46 15.95
C MET A 131 10.15 -23.08 15.13
N SER A 132 10.79 -24.06 14.52
CA SER A 132 11.76 -23.83 13.44
C SER A 132 11.08 -23.20 12.21
N SER A 133 11.88 -22.60 11.34
CA SER A 133 11.41 -22.04 10.07
C SER A 133 10.65 -23.06 9.22
N SER A 134 11.23 -24.25 9.07
CA SER A 134 10.67 -25.35 8.29
C SER A 134 9.31 -25.80 8.82
N LEU A 135 9.17 -25.89 10.15
CA LEU A 135 7.91 -26.26 10.78
C LEU A 135 6.86 -25.18 10.55
N PHE A 136 7.20 -23.91 10.81
CA PHE A 136 6.28 -22.79 10.62
C PHE A 136 5.80 -22.67 9.17
N GLN A 137 6.70 -22.76 8.19
CA GLN A 137 6.35 -22.73 6.77
C GLN A 137 5.46 -23.91 6.36
N THR A 138 5.75 -25.12 6.86
CA THR A 138 4.95 -26.32 6.57
C THR A 138 3.54 -26.22 7.15
N LEU A 139 3.41 -25.78 8.40
CA LEU A 139 2.10 -25.56 9.04
C LEU A 139 1.31 -24.44 8.35
N SER A 140 2.00 -23.36 7.95
CA SER A 140 1.41 -22.26 7.16
C SER A 140 0.86 -22.78 5.83
N LEU A 141 1.59 -23.66 5.15
CA LEU A 141 1.18 -24.27 3.89
C LEU A 141 -0.03 -25.18 4.06
N LEU A 142 -0.10 -25.98 5.14
CA LEU A 142 -1.28 -26.78 5.47
C LEU A 142 -2.53 -25.90 5.64
N LEU A 143 -2.43 -24.82 6.41
CA LEU A 143 -3.54 -23.90 6.67
C LEU A 143 -3.99 -23.17 5.40
N ARG A 144 -3.04 -22.67 4.60
CA ARG A 144 -3.34 -22.04 3.30
C ARG A 144 -3.98 -22.98 2.29
N SER A 145 -3.56 -24.25 2.30
CA SER A 145 -4.11 -25.29 1.43
C SER A 145 -5.43 -25.86 1.95
N GLN A 146 -5.94 -25.36 3.08
CA GLN A 146 -7.16 -25.83 3.73
C GLN A 146 -7.13 -27.34 4.05
N LEU A 147 -5.94 -27.86 4.37
CA LEU A 147 -5.71 -29.27 4.70
C LEU A 147 -5.85 -29.55 6.20
N VAL A 148 -6.48 -28.65 6.97
CA VAL A 148 -6.66 -28.77 8.41
C VAL A 148 -8.14 -28.69 8.75
N SER A 149 -8.64 -29.70 9.45
CA SER A 149 -9.99 -29.75 9.99
C SER A 149 -9.92 -29.70 11.52
N PHE A 150 -10.25 -28.54 12.09
CA PHE A 150 -10.37 -28.34 13.53
C PHE A 150 -11.79 -27.90 13.88
N ASP A 151 -12.26 -26.82 13.25
CA ASP A 151 -13.65 -26.38 13.28
C ASP A 151 -13.99 -25.60 12.00
N LYS A 152 -15.23 -25.09 11.86
CA LYS A 152 -15.63 -24.40 10.62
C LYS A 152 -14.94 -23.04 10.41
N GLY A 153 -14.23 -22.48 11.38
CA GLY A 153 -13.54 -21.20 11.27
C GLY A 153 -12.06 -21.33 10.92
N THR A 154 -11.52 -22.55 10.95
CA THR A 154 -10.19 -22.88 10.42
C THR A 154 -10.05 -22.46 8.94
N GLN A 155 -11.14 -22.46 8.17
CA GLN A 155 -11.14 -21.99 6.77
C GLN A 155 -10.63 -20.56 6.58
N TYR A 156 -10.89 -19.67 7.56
CA TYR A 156 -10.46 -18.26 7.50
C TYR A 156 -8.95 -18.11 7.67
N LEU A 157 -8.29 -19.07 8.33
CA LEU A 157 -6.82 -19.09 8.46
C LEU A 157 -6.11 -19.20 7.11
N SER A 158 -6.77 -19.74 6.07
CA SER A 158 -6.19 -19.83 4.73
C SER A 158 -5.88 -18.46 4.09
N LYS A 159 -6.53 -17.39 4.56
CA LYS A 159 -6.35 -16.00 4.10
C LYS A 159 -5.65 -15.10 5.13
N PHE A 160 -5.38 -15.62 6.32
CA PHE A 160 -4.78 -14.88 7.42
C PHE A 160 -3.37 -14.40 7.07
N LEU A 161 -3.10 -13.13 7.36
CA LEU A 161 -1.92 -12.37 6.96
C LEU A 161 -0.62 -13.10 7.29
N VAL A 162 -0.51 -13.66 8.51
CA VAL A 162 0.72 -14.32 9.00
C VAL A 162 1.10 -15.55 8.19
N PHE A 163 0.13 -16.19 7.50
CA PHE A 163 0.38 -17.41 6.73
C PHE A 163 0.55 -17.15 5.23
N ARG A 164 0.27 -15.95 4.73
CA ARG A 164 0.40 -15.60 3.30
C ARG A 164 1.88 -15.59 2.88
N ASP A 165 2.19 -16.11 1.69
CA ASP A 165 3.57 -16.14 1.17
C ASP A 165 4.25 -14.76 1.21
N ASP A 166 3.51 -13.72 0.82
CA ASP A 166 4.00 -12.34 0.77
C ASP A 166 4.45 -11.80 2.16
N PHE A 167 4.08 -12.45 3.27
CA PHE A 167 4.28 -11.98 4.64
C PHE A 167 4.85 -13.01 5.62
N SER A 168 4.69 -14.31 5.37
CA SER A 168 5.09 -15.37 6.31
C SER A 168 6.58 -15.28 6.65
N ASP A 169 7.41 -15.07 5.62
CA ASP A 169 8.85 -14.93 5.80
C ASP A 169 9.20 -13.63 6.52
N ILE A 170 8.45 -12.54 6.30
CA ILE A 170 8.64 -11.29 7.03
C ILE A 170 8.39 -11.51 8.52
N PHE A 171 7.26 -12.14 8.89
CA PHE A 171 6.95 -12.41 10.29
C PHE A 171 7.98 -13.35 10.92
N PHE A 172 8.33 -14.46 10.24
CA PHE A 172 9.33 -15.38 10.75
C PHE A 172 10.68 -14.69 10.92
N ASN A 173 11.21 -14.07 9.85
CA ASN A 173 12.52 -13.40 9.84
C ASN A 173 12.59 -12.24 10.82
N THR A 174 11.48 -11.58 11.13
CA THR A 174 11.47 -10.44 12.06
C THR A 174 11.35 -10.88 13.51
N LEU A 175 10.62 -11.97 13.77
CA LEU A 175 10.30 -12.41 15.13
C LEU A 175 11.21 -13.52 15.63
N TYR A 176 11.98 -14.22 14.79
CA TYR A 176 12.81 -15.33 15.28
C TYR A 176 13.85 -14.89 16.31
N GLN A 177 14.27 -15.85 17.13
CA GLN A 177 15.37 -15.76 18.06
C GLN A 177 16.38 -16.87 17.77
N TYR A 178 17.64 -16.62 18.09
CA TYR A 178 18.68 -17.64 18.07
C TYR A 178 18.67 -18.41 19.39
N SER A 179 18.45 -19.73 19.33
CA SER A 179 18.61 -20.62 20.47
C SER A 179 19.89 -21.45 20.32
N ILE A 180 20.70 -21.48 21.37
CA ILE A 180 21.94 -22.27 21.44
C ILE A 180 21.59 -23.60 22.09
N SER A 181 21.73 -24.70 21.35
CA SER A 181 21.60 -26.04 21.90
C SER A 181 22.89 -26.46 22.63
N SER A 182 22.79 -27.41 23.56
CA SER A 182 23.91 -27.92 24.37
C SER A 182 25.07 -28.52 23.55
N ASN A 183 24.97 -28.55 22.23
CA ASN A 183 26.05 -28.88 21.29
C ASN A 183 26.01 -27.93 20.07
N GLN A 184 26.52 -26.70 20.24
CA GLN A 184 27.00 -25.73 19.24
C GLN A 184 26.12 -25.32 18.04
N GLN A 185 24.99 -25.97 17.75
CA GLN A 185 24.09 -25.50 16.69
C GLN A 185 23.19 -24.38 17.20
N VAL A 186 23.40 -23.21 16.61
CA VAL A 186 22.53 -22.04 16.72
C VAL A 186 21.35 -22.25 15.78
N SER A 187 20.14 -22.33 16.33
CA SER A 187 18.92 -22.52 15.54
C SER A 187 18.01 -21.30 15.61
N GLN A 188 17.36 -20.96 14.49
CA GLN A 188 16.38 -19.88 14.44
C GLN A 188 14.99 -20.44 14.80
N GLN A 189 14.39 -19.91 15.85
CA GLN A 189 13.07 -20.33 16.29
C GLN A 189 12.14 -19.14 16.54
N LEU A 190 10.88 -19.31 16.16
CA LEU A 190 9.78 -18.39 16.45
C LEU A 190 9.05 -18.86 17.70
N SER A 191 8.86 -17.99 18.70
CA SER A 191 8.12 -18.31 19.91
C SER A 191 6.66 -17.86 19.84
N PHE A 192 5.75 -18.70 20.34
CA PHE A 192 4.34 -18.36 20.54
C PHE A 192 4.16 -17.13 21.42
N THR A 193 5.03 -16.94 22.41
CA THR A 193 5.00 -15.76 23.28
C THR A 193 5.16 -14.47 22.48
N GLN A 194 6.05 -14.44 21.48
CA GLN A 194 6.30 -13.26 20.65
C GLN A 194 5.10 -12.95 19.74
N LEU A 195 4.52 -13.97 19.11
CA LEU A 195 3.31 -13.82 18.30
C LEU A 195 2.13 -13.31 19.15
N ASN A 196 1.97 -13.85 20.35
CA ASN A 196 0.93 -13.43 21.28
C ASN A 196 1.14 -11.97 21.76
N SER A 197 2.38 -11.58 22.06
CA SER A 197 2.73 -10.19 22.44
C SER A 197 2.46 -9.20 21.31
N MET A 198 2.69 -9.57 20.05
CA MET A 198 2.38 -8.73 18.88
C MET A 198 0.88 -8.40 18.80
N ILE A 199 0.01 -9.33 19.20
CA ILE A 199 -1.45 -9.16 19.13
C ILE A 199 -1.98 -8.44 20.36
N LYS A 200 -1.49 -8.81 21.55
CA LYS A 200 -1.93 -8.20 22.82
C LYS A 200 -1.35 -6.81 23.04
N LYS A 201 -0.31 -6.42 22.29
CA LYS A 201 0.33 -5.11 22.37
C LYS A 201 0.96 -4.84 23.75
N VAL A 202 1.42 -5.90 24.41
CA VAL A 202 2.11 -5.84 25.71
C VAL A 202 3.51 -6.45 25.54
N PRO A 203 4.61 -5.68 25.75
CA PRO A 203 4.72 -4.24 26.08
C PRO A 203 4.60 -3.24 24.88
N GLU A 204 4.52 -1.93 25.18
CA GLU A 204 4.30 -0.82 24.21
C GLU A 204 5.29 -0.82 23.03
N ASP A 205 6.52 -1.26 23.23
CA ASP A 205 7.60 -1.23 22.23
C ASP A 205 7.73 -2.51 21.38
N VAL A 206 6.83 -3.48 21.52
CA VAL A 206 6.88 -4.72 20.73
C VAL A 206 6.74 -4.41 19.23
N TRP A 207 5.85 -3.51 18.86
CA TRP A 207 5.69 -3.09 17.47
C TRP A 207 6.86 -2.27 16.97
N GLY A 208 7.39 -1.36 17.80
CA GLY A 208 8.61 -0.60 17.46
C GLY A 208 9.80 -1.51 17.18
N THR A 209 10.02 -2.49 18.06
CA THR A 209 11.08 -3.50 17.91
C THR A 209 10.88 -4.37 16.67
N PHE A 210 9.65 -4.81 16.40
CA PHE A 210 9.33 -5.57 15.20
C PHE A 210 9.63 -4.76 13.93
N ILE A 211 9.16 -3.52 13.84
CA ILE A 211 9.40 -2.69 12.66
C ILE A 211 10.88 -2.35 12.51
N PHE A 212 11.58 -2.03 13.60
CA PHE A 212 13.01 -1.81 13.55
C PHE A 212 13.74 -3.02 12.97
N LYS A 213 13.49 -4.22 13.50
CA LYS A 213 14.10 -5.46 13.01
C LYS A 213 13.77 -5.76 11.55
N MET A 214 12.54 -5.46 11.13
CA MET A 214 12.12 -5.60 9.74
C MET A 214 12.91 -4.65 8.83
N LEU A 215 13.05 -3.38 9.21
CA LEU A 215 13.74 -2.36 8.42
C LEU A 215 15.27 -2.51 8.47
N SER A 216 15.83 -2.93 9.60
CA SER A 216 17.28 -3.15 9.79
C SER A 216 17.74 -4.53 9.35
N GLN A 217 16.82 -5.41 8.96
CA GLN A 217 17.10 -6.82 8.64
C GLN A 217 17.87 -7.52 9.79
N GLN A 218 17.39 -7.34 11.03
CA GLN A 218 17.99 -7.84 12.28
C GLN A 218 19.37 -7.25 12.64
N GLN A 219 19.83 -6.20 11.96
CA GLN A 219 21.05 -5.50 12.34
C GLN A 219 20.82 -4.64 13.59
N GLN A 220 21.90 -4.40 14.34
CA GLN A 220 21.88 -3.57 15.56
C GLN A 220 21.57 -2.11 15.27
N LYS A 221 21.87 -1.65 14.06
CA LYS A 221 21.61 -0.30 13.57
C LYS A 221 20.86 -0.35 12.26
N LEU A 222 20.08 0.69 12.00
CA LEU A 222 19.37 0.94 10.75
C LEU A 222 20.04 2.12 10.06
N ASN A 223 20.56 1.92 8.85
CA ASN A 223 21.09 3.02 8.06
C ASN A 223 20.05 3.58 7.08
N LYS A 224 20.34 4.78 6.55
CA LYS A 224 19.43 5.52 5.64
C LYS A 224 19.06 4.74 4.38
N ASP A 225 20.03 4.13 3.72
CA ASP A 225 19.79 3.38 2.47
C ASP A 225 18.93 2.14 2.73
N GLN A 226 19.20 1.41 3.82
CA GLN A 226 18.37 0.29 4.28
C GLN A 226 16.94 0.75 4.56
N PHE A 227 16.77 1.86 5.29
CA PHE A 227 15.45 2.41 5.58
C PHE A 227 14.68 2.70 4.29
N LEU A 228 15.29 3.40 3.33
CA LEU A 228 14.64 3.74 2.06
C LEU A 228 14.26 2.49 1.26
N VAL A 229 15.17 1.51 1.15
CA VAL A 229 14.93 0.26 0.41
C VAL A 229 13.83 -0.56 1.09
N GLN A 230 13.95 -0.83 2.38
CA GLN A 230 12.99 -1.67 3.11
C GLN A 230 11.62 -0.99 3.25
N PHE A 231 11.57 0.33 3.43
CA PHE A 231 10.31 1.06 3.47
C PHE A 231 9.60 1.06 2.11
N ASN A 232 10.34 1.14 1.00
CA ASN A 232 9.77 1.00 -0.33
C ASN A 232 9.22 -0.42 -0.55
N GLN A 233 9.96 -1.45 -0.15
CA GLN A 233 9.49 -2.84 -0.21
C GLN A 233 8.23 -3.04 0.65
N TYR A 234 8.23 -2.53 1.88
CA TYR A 234 7.08 -2.52 2.77
C TYR A 234 5.86 -1.85 2.11
N THR A 235 6.06 -0.70 1.48
CA THR A 235 5.01 0.02 0.75
C THR A 235 4.45 -0.79 -0.41
N VAL A 236 5.31 -1.48 -1.17
CA VAL A 236 4.89 -2.37 -2.26
C VAL A 236 4.05 -3.53 -1.71
N ASN A 237 4.53 -4.20 -0.66
CA ASN A 237 3.84 -5.32 -0.02
C ASN A 237 2.47 -4.89 0.54
N MET A 238 2.39 -3.78 1.27
CA MET A 238 1.14 -3.22 1.78
C MET A 238 0.18 -2.83 0.66
N ASN A 239 0.67 -2.18 -0.40
CA ASN A 239 -0.16 -1.83 -1.54
C ASN A 239 -0.70 -3.06 -2.28
N ASN A 240 0.08 -4.14 -2.36
CA ASN A 240 -0.37 -5.42 -2.91
C ASN A 240 -1.43 -6.07 -2.02
N PHE A 241 -1.25 -6.07 -0.70
CA PHE A 241 -2.24 -6.55 0.26
C PHE A 241 -3.58 -5.83 0.12
N PHE A 242 -3.58 -4.50 0.04
CA PHE A 242 -4.80 -3.70 -0.11
C PHE A 242 -5.44 -3.78 -1.50
N LYS A 243 -4.72 -4.26 -2.52
CA LYS A 243 -5.22 -4.43 -3.90
C LYS A 243 -5.76 -5.83 -4.20
N LYS A 244 -5.26 -6.85 -3.52
CA LYS A 244 -5.72 -8.24 -3.67
C LYS A 244 -6.88 -8.51 -2.70
N SER A 245 -7.59 -9.64 -2.88
CA SER A 245 -8.45 -10.17 -1.81
C SER A 245 -7.61 -10.45 -0.57
N ASN A 246 -8.20 -10.19 0.59
CA ASN A 246 -7.64 -10.49 1.90
C ASN A 246 -8.77 -10.91 2.84
N LEU A 247 -8.40 -11.45 4.01
CA LEU A 247 -9.37 -11.99 4.96
C LEU A 247 -10.47 -10.98 5.30
N ILE A 248 -10.10 -9.75 5.62
CA ILE A 248 -11.03 -8.68 6.00
C ILE A 248 -12.01 -8.40 4.86
N PHE A 249 -11.51 -8.27 3.63
CA PHE A 249 -12.35 -8.05 2.45
C PHE A 249 -13.30 -9.22 2.20
N ASP A 250 -12.81 -10.45 2.28
CA ASP A 250 -13.60 -11.66 2.06
C ASP A 250 -14.71 -11.79 3.13
N VAL A 251 -14.42 -11.42 4.39
CA VAL A 251 -15.42 -11.36 5.47
C VAL A 251 -16.46 -10.29 5.21
N VAL A 252 -16.07 -9.07 4.81
CA VAL A 252 -17.01 -7.99 4.43
C VAL A 252 -17.90 -8.44 3.27
N GLU A 253 -17.32 -9.03 2.21
CA GLU A 253 -18.07 -9.46 1.04
C GLU A 253 -19.07 -10.57 1.38
N ASN A 254 -18.68 -11.54 2.21
CA ASN A 254 -19.55 -12.63 2.65
C ASN A 254 -20.66 -12.14 3.58
N SER A 255 -20.38 -11.16 4.44
CA SER A 255 -21.38 -10.53 5.32
C SER A 255 -22.32 -9.56 4.60
N VAL A 256 -22.04 -9.15 3.36
CA VAL A 256 -23.05 -8.52 2.48
C VAL A 256 -24.02 -9.55 1.92
N LYS A 257 -23.52 -10.75 1.58
CA LYS A 257 -24.30 -11.84 0.96
C LYS A 257 -25.17 -12.58 1.98
N GLN A 258 -24.73 -12.64 3.23
CA GLN A 258 -25.47 -13.22 4.34
C GLN A 258 -26.16 -12.10 5.11
N THR A 259 -27.50 -12.12 5.23
CA THR A 259 -28.31 -11.17 6.03
C THR A 259 -28.07 -11.27 7.55
N ALA A 260 -26.92 -11.79 7.99
CA ALA A 260 -26.65 -12.20 9.36
C ALA A 260 -25.65 -11.27 10.09
N GLN A 261 -26.17 -10.58 11.10
CA GLN A 261 -25.71 -10.46 12.50
C GLN A 261 -24.22 -10.24 12.86
N MET A 262 -23.31 -9.88 11.95
CA MET A 262 -21.91 -9.62 12.34
C MET A 262 -21.72 -8.18 12.87
N HIS A 263 -21.50 -8.01 14.18
CA HIS A 263 -21.22 -6.71 14.81
C HIS A 263 -19.75 -6.26 14.60
N ASN A 264 -19.30 -6.20 13.34
CA ASN A 264 -17.90 -5.93 12.98
C ASN A 264 -17.62 -4.47 12.58
N ASP A 265 -18.56 -3.55 12.83
CA ASP A 265 -18.46 -2.14 12.42
C ASP A 265 -17.18 -1.46 12.93
N SER A 266 -16.77 -1.71 14.18
CA SER A 266 -15.54 -1.14 14.74
C SER A 266 -14.29 -1.63 14.00
N ILE A 267 -14.20 -2.93 13.74
CA ILE A 267 -13.09 -3.55 13.00
C ILE A 267 -13.02 -3.01 11.57
N PHE A 268 -14.17 -2.89 10.89
CA PHE A 268 -14.20 -2.37 9.52
C PHE A 268 -13.87 -0.88 9.45
N GLN A 269 -14.29 -0.10 10.45
CA GLN A 269 -13.88 1.31 10.57
C GLN A 269 -12.38 1.45 10.78
N GLU A 270 -11.79 0.65 11.66
CA GLU A 270 -10.34 0.65 11.91
C GLU A 270 -9.56 0.26 10.64
N TYR A 271 -10.01 -0.78 9.93
CA TYR A 271 -9.42 -1.17 8.65
C TYR A 271 -9.51 -0.07 7.59
N LEU A 272 -10.67 0.61 7.46
CA LEU A 272 -10.82 1.74 6.55
C LEU A 272 -9.90 2.91 6.91
N LEU A 273 -9.74 3.19 8.20
CA LEU A 273 -8.84 4.24 8.70
C LEU A 273 -7.37 3.92 8.34
N ILE A 274 -6.94 2.68 8.55
CA ILE A 274 -5.61 2.19 8.17
C ILE A 274 -5.40 2.33 6.66
N MET A 275 -6.34 1.82 5.86
CA MET A 275 -6.25 1.83 4.40
C MET A 275 -6.26 3.26 3.86
N GLY A 276 -7.12 4.12 4.40
CA GLY A 276 -7.19 5.54 4.06
C GLY A 276 -5.90 6.29 4.37
N SER A 277 -5.35 6.08 5.57
CA SER A 277 -4.08 6.67 6.01
C SER A 277 -2.93 6.25 5.11
N PHE A 278 -2.78 4.95 4.86
CA PHE A 278 -1.77 4.41 3.94
C PHE A 278 -1.82 5.09 2.57
N LYS A 279 -3.03 5.21 1.99
CA LYS A 279 -3.22 5.80 0.66
C LYS A 279 -3.02 7.31 0.62
N ALA A 280 -3.00 7.99 1.76
CA ALA A 280 -2.92 9.45 1.84
C ALA A 280 -1.53 9.96 2.20
N THR A 281 -0.81 9.29 3.12
CA THR A 281 0.37 9.88 3.77
C THR A 281 1.70 9.22 3.41
N THR A 282 1.72 8.13 2.63
CA THR A 282 2.94 7.33 2.44
C THR A 282 4.17 8.12 1.95
N GLN A 283 4.01 9.01 0.96
CA GLN A 283 5.14 9.73 0.39
C GLN A 283 5.62 10.89 1.27
N ASP A 284 4.69 11.68 1.79
CA ASP A 284 5.01 12.74 2.76
C ASP A 284 5.65 12.14 4.02
N PHE A 285 5.20 10.95 4.42
CA PHE A 285 5.80 10.20 5.52
C PHE A 285 7.24 9.81 5.21
N LEU A 286 7.53 9.23 4.04
CA LEU A 286 8.88 8.84 3.69
C LEU A 286 9.85 10.02 3.73
N LYS A 287 9.46 11.16 3.15
CA LYS A 287 10.27 12.39 3.17
C LYS A 287 10.52 12.88 4.59
N LYS A 288 9.45 12.98 5.40
CA LYS A 288 9.54 13.45 6.79
C LYS A 288 10.34 12.48 7.67
N ALA A 289 10.08 11.19 7.55
CA ALA A 289 10.77 10.14 8.29
C ALA A 289 12.26 10.15 7.97
N THR A 290 12.64 10.25 6.70
CA THR A 290 14.05 10.34 6.29
C THR A 290 14.75 11.54 6.95
N SER A 291 14.10 12.73 6.95
CA SER A 291 14.68 13.93 7.58
C SER A 291 14.78 13.85 9.10
N VAL A 292 13.90 13.11 9.76
CA VAL A 292 13.85 13.02 11.24
C VAL A 292 14.73 11.88 11.75
N TYR A 293 14.79 10.75 11.04
CA TYR A 293 15.66 9.62 11.38
C TYR A 293 17.13 9.92 11.10
N PHE A 294 17.44 10.58 9.98
CA PHE A 294 18.80 10.75 9.49
C PHE A 294 19.12 12.23 9.31
N GLU A 295 19.14 12.98 10.42
CA GLU A 295 19.61 14.37 10.45
C GLU A 295 21.00 14.48 9.78
N ASP A 296 21.36 15.65 9.22
CA ASP A 296 22.44 15.84 8.22
C ASP A 296 23.85 15.31 8.56
N GLN A 297 24.09 14.78 9.77
CA GLN A 297 25.36 14.19 10.19
C GLN A 297 25.26 12.74 10.72
N ASN A 298 24.06 12.15 10.79
CA ASN A 298 23.87 10.81 11.34
C ASN A 298 23.14 9.90 10.34
N ASP A 299 23.89 9.01 9.69
CA ASP A 299 23.38 8.09 8.67
C ASP A 299 22.84 6.76 9.25
N GLU A 300 22.98 6.56 10.56
CA GLU A 300 22.56 5.35 11.27
C GLU A 300 21.83 5.67 12.58
N ILE A 301 20.85 4.84 12.94
CA ILE A 301 20.13 4.92 14.22
C ILE A 301 20.01 3.53 14.85
N ASP A 302 20.00 3.47 16.19
CA ASP A 302 19.71 2.24 16.93
C ASP A 302 18.21 2.09 17.24
N LEU A 303 17.83 0.99 17.91
CA LEU A 303 16.44 0.70 18.27
C LEU A 303 15.82 1.77 19.20
N ASN A 304 16.58 2.30 20.15
CA ASN A 304 16.06 3.28 21.10
C ASN A 304 15.78 4.60 20.39
N GLU A 305 16.72 5.07 19.58
CA GLU A 305 16.54 6.26 18.74
C GLU A 305 15.38 6.07 17.75
N PHE A 306 15.29 4.89 17.12
CA PHE A 306 14.20 4.56 16.22
C PHE A 306 12.84 4.69 16.92
N ASN A 307 12.66 4.11 18.11
CA ASN A 307 11.40 4.17 18.84
C ASN A 307 11.00 5.63 19.19
N ILE A 308 11.94 6.41 19.72
CA ILE A 308 11.71 7.83 20.08
C ILE A 308 11.33 8.64 18.84
N ARG A 309 12.10 8.52 17.77
CA ARG A 309 11.88 9.27 16.51
C ARG A 309 10.60 8.82 15.81
N THR A 310 10.26 7.52 15.85
CA THR A 310 8.99 6.97 15.32
C THR A 310 7.79 7.62 15.99
N GLN A 311 7.79 7.65 17.33
CA GLN A 311 6.69 8.27 18.10
C GLN A 311 6.54 9.76 17.76
N LYS A 312 7.66 10.48 17.62
CA LYS A 312 7.67 11.89 17.19
C LYS A 312 7.06 12.08 15.80
N ILE A 313 7.46 11.27 14.81
CA ILE A 313 6.94 11.37 13.43
C ILE A 313 5.44 11.04 13.40
N HIS A 314 5.03 9.94 14.03
CA HIS A 314 3.62 9.53 14.08
C HIS A 314 2.73 10.60 14.73
N LYS A 315 3.19 11.23 15.82
CA LYS A 315 2.47 12.34 16.48
C LYS A 315 2.40 13.58 15.60
N GLN A 316 3.51 13.98 14.96
CA GLN A 316 3.55 15.15 14.08
C GLN A 316 2.69 15.00 12.82
N MET A 317 2.60 13.79 12.29
CA MET A 317 1.85 13.49 11.06
C MET A 317 0.44 12.96 11.32
N ASN A 318 0.07 12.75 12.58
CA ASN A 318 -1.17 12.09 12.97
C ASN A 318 -1.43 10.79 12.18
N CYS A 319 -0.42 9.92 12.09
CA CYS A 319 -0.49 8.68 11.34
C CYS A 319 0.30 7.55 12.01
N SER A 320 -0.01 6.30 11.68
CA SER A 320 0.64 5.09 12.21
C SER A 320 1.19 4.20 11.10
N LEU A 321 1.74 4.82 10.04
CA LEU A 321 2.08 4.14 8.79
C LEU A 321 3.04 2.96 8.98
N LEU A 322 4.04 3.11 9.86
CA LEU A 322 4.98 2.04 10.17
C LEU A 322 4.32 0.88 10.93
N TYR A 323 3.22 1.12 11.64
CA TYR A 323 2.52 0.10 12.42
C TYR A 323 1.38 -0.59 11.67
N ILE A 324 1.20 -0.35 10.37
CA ILE A 324 0.10 -0.96 9.62
C ILE A 324 0.18 -2.48 9.64
N LEU A 325 1.36 -3.07 9.38
CA LEU A 325 1.49 -4.54 9.36
C LEU A 325 1.11 -5.19 10.71
N PRO A 326 1.64 -4.75 11.87
CA PRO A 326 1.19 -5.27 13.16
C PRO A 326 -0.28 -4.95 13.48
N MET A 327 -0.80 -3.78 13.08
CA MET A 327 -2.22 -3.46 13.24
C MET A 327 -3.12 -4.39 12.42
N LEU A 328 -2.73 -4.74 11.18
CA LEU A 328 -3.46 -5.70 10.36
C LEU A 328 -3.45 -7.10 10.97
N LEU A 329 -2.30 -7.55 11.50
CA LEU A 329 -2.22 -8.83 12.21
C LEU A 329 -3.17 -8.85 13.41
N GLN A 330 -3.19 -7.76 14.19
CA GLN A 330 -4.07 -7.61 15.34
C GLN A 330 -5.54 -7.66 14.90
N ILE A 331 -5.94 -6.85 13.93
CA ILE A 331 -7.31 -6.80 13.41
C ILE A 331 -7.76 -8.17 12.90
N GLU A 332 -6.96 -8.83 12.07
CA GLU A 332 -7.33 -10.12 11.52
C GLU A 332 -7.44 -11.19 12.62
N SER A 333 -6.59 -11.15 13.65
CA SER A 333 -6.69 -12.06 14.79
C SER A 333 -8.01 -11.85 15.55
N HIS A 334 -8.33 -10.60 15.90
CA HIS A 334 -9.57 -10.26 16.60
C HIS A 334 -10.80 -10.65 15.77
N MET A 335 -10.76 -10.43 14.46
CA MET A 335 -11.84 -10.80 13.56
C MET A 335 -12.08 -12.32 13.56
N ILE A 336 -11.02 -13.13 13.53
CA ILE A 336 -11.16 -14.59 13.58
C ILE A 336 -11.68 -15.04 14.96
N ASP A 337 -11.17 -14.45 16.04
CA ASP A 337 -11.65 -14.73 17.40
C ASP A 337 -13.15 -14.42 17.54
N MET A 338 -13.62 -13.28 17.00
CA MET A 338 -15.05 -12.92 16.99
C MET A 338 -15.89 -13.88 16.14
N ILE A 339 -15.42 -14.26 14.94
CA ILE A 339 -16.12 -15.24 14.09
C ILE A 339 -16.31 -16.59 14.80
N GLN A 340 -15.42 -16.95 15.72
CA GLN A 340 -15.58 -18.14 16.55
C GLN A 340 -16.58 -17.93 17.70
N GLN A 341 -16.61 -16.76 18.33
CA GLN A 341 -17.52 -16.44 19.44
C GLN A 341 -18.96 -16.22 18.99
N ASP A 342 -19.21 -15.50 17.89
CA ASP A 342 -20.55 -15.19 17.38
C ASP A 342 -21.34 -16.44 16.96
N ARG A 343 -20.67 -17.59 16.77
CA ARG A 343 -21.33 -18.89 16.56
C ARG A 343 -22.16 -19.38 17.73
N TYR A 344 -21.99 -18.77 18.90
CA TYR A 344 -22.70 -19.13 20.12
C TYR A 344 -23.86 -18.16 20.46
N ASN A 345 -24.05 -17.09 19.69
CA ASN A 345 -25.08 -16.07 19.93
C ASN A 345 -26.00 -15.89 18.71
N ASP A 346 -27.09 -16.67 18.63
CA ASP A 346 -28.09 -16.60 17.55
C ASP A 346 -29.09 -15.41 17.65
N ASN A 347 -28.94 -14.50 18.63
CA ASN A 347 -30.05 -13.68 19.11
C ASN A 347 -30.01 -12.16 18.81
N SER A 348 -29.20 -11.65 17.89
CA SER A 348 -29.15 -10.20 17.63
C SER A 348 -29.50 -9.82 16.19
N GLN A 349 -30.70 -9.27 15.95
CA GLN A 349 -31.03 -8.64 14.68
C GLN A 349 -30.14 -7.39 14.46
N VAL A 350 -29.16 -7.47 13.55
CA VAL A 350 -28.25 -6.36 13.21
C VAL A 350 -28.58 -5.78 11.82
N LYS A 351 -28.53 -4.45 11.71
CA LYS A 351 -28.73 -3.71 10.46
C LYS A 351 -27.55 -3.89 9.50
N ASN A 352 -27.85 -4.01 8.21
CA ASN A 352 -26.91 -4.40 7.16
C ASN A 352 -25.99 -3.22 6.71
N SER A 353 -24.98 -2.88 7.50
CA SER A 353 -23.97 -1.83 7.19
C SER A 353 -22.89 -2.29 6.19
N SER A 354 -22.81 -3.59 5.91
CA SER A 354 -21.74 -4.23 5.12
C SER A 354 -21.56 -3.64 3.71
N ASN A 355 -22.65 -3.21 3.05
CA ASN A 355 -22.60 -2.62 1.71
C ASN A 355 -21.89 -1.23 1.70
N TYR A 356 -22.02 -0.47 2.79
CA TYR A 356 -21.29 0.80 2.95
C TYR A 356 -19.78 0.56 2.98
N TYR A 357 -19.32 -0.40 3.80
CA TYR A 357 -17.90 -0.73 3.90
C TYR A 357 -17.34 -1.29 2.60
N LEU A 358 -18.08 -2.17 1.93
CA LEU A 358 -17.64 -2.73 0.65
C LEU A 358 -17.38 -1.63 -0.39
N LYS A 359 -18.35 -0.71 -0.58
CA LYS A 359 -18.19 0.44 -1.49
C LYS A 359 -16.99 1.32 -1.12
N MET A 360 -16.76 1.53 0.17
CA MET A 360 -15.64 2.35 0.64
C MET A 360 -14.28 1.66 0.41
N ILE A 361 -14.19 0.36 0.68
CA ILE A 361 -13.00 -0.45 0.39
C ILE A 361 -12.71 -0.43 -1.11
N GLU A 362 -13.71 -0.64 -1.97
CA GLU A 362 -13.54 -0.59 -3.43
C GLU A 362 -13.05 0.77 -3.92
N LYS A 363 -13.59 1.86 -3.36
CA LYS A 363 -13.12 3.23 -3.65
C LYS A 363 -11.65 3.41 -3.28
N LEU A 364 -11.25 2.99 -2.08
CA LEU A 364 -9.87 3.09 -1.61
C LEU A 364 -8.90 2.17 -2.35
N LYS A 365 -9.34 0.95 -2.69
CA LYS A 365 -8.58 -0.05 -3.47
C LYS A 365 -8.15 0.52 -4.82
N ASN A 366 -9.05 1.29 -5.41
CA ASN A 366 -8.85 1.99 -6.67
C ASN A 366 -7.94 3.22 -6.57
N LYS A 367 -7.63 3.73 -5.38
CA LYS A 367 -6.71 4.88 -5.21
C LYS A 367 -5.25 4.43 -5.31
N CYS A 368 -4.45 5.16 -6.09
CA CYS A 368 -3.01 4.94 -6.15
C CYS A 368 -2.31 5.69 -5.01
N VAL A 369 -1.40 5.02 -4.31
CA VAL A 369 -0.61 5.59 -3.20
C VAL A 369 0.23 6.77 -3.67
N TYR A 370 0.79 6.68 -4.87
CA TYR A 370 1.65 7.70 -5.46
C TYR A 370 0.89 8.89 -6.05
N ASN A 371 -0.44 8.84 -6.18
CA ASN A 371 -1.29 9.98 -6.53
C ASN A 371 -0.77 11.00 -7.60
N GLY A 372 -0.11 10.52 -8.66
CA GLY A 372 0.44 11.37 -9.72
C GLY A 372 1.94 11.68 -9.64
N GLU A 373 2.66 11.21 -8.62
CA GLU A 373 4.12 11.35 -8.51
C GLU A 373 4.85 10.75 -9.73
N GLU A 374 5.96 11.38 -10.13
CA GLU A 374 6.73 11.06 -11.34
C GLU A 374 7.26 9.62 -11.33
N GLU A 375 7.65 9.13 -10.16
CA GLU A 375 8.17 7.78 -9.91
C GLU A 375 7.15 6.67 -10.22
N CYS A 376 5.84 6.99 -10.30
CA CYS A 376 4.80 6.02 -10.59
C CYS A 376 4.27 6.10 -12.02
N ASN A 377 4.37 5.00 -12.77
CA ASN A 377 3.92 4.91 -14.17
C ASN A 377 2.54 4.27 -14.37
N CYS A 378 1.72 4.13 -13.32
CA CYS A 378 0.38 3.56 -13.52
C CYS A 378 -0.55 4.53 -14.30
N LYS A 379 -1.51 3.97 -15.04
CA LYS A 379 -2.48 4.73 -15.87
C LYS A 379 -3.14 5.88 -15.11
N LYS A 380 -3.51 5.69 -13.83
CA LYS A 380 -4.13 6.75 -13.01
C LYS A 380 -3.16 7.89 -12.72
N CYS A 381 -1.92 7.60 -12.32
CA CYS A 381 -0.90 8.63 -12.09
C CYS A 381 -0.55 9.37 -13.38
N GLN A 382 -0.45 8.64 -14.51
CA GLN A 382 -0.26 9.25 -15.83
C GLN A 382 -1.42 10.19 -16.20
N CYS A 383 -2.68 9.80 -15.99
CA CYS A 383 -3.84 10.67 -16.20
C CYS A 383 -3.78 11.92 -15.31
N ILE A 384 -3.45 11.77 -14.02
CA ILE A 384 -3.29 12.90 -13.09
C ILE A 384 -2.20 13.85 -13.58
N ARG A 385 -1.03 13.35 -14.01
CA ARG A 385 0.05 14.17 -14.56
C ARG A 385 -0.38 14.90 -15.83
N ARG A 386 -1.03 14.21 -16.77
CA ARG A 386 -1.57 14.83 -17.99
C ARG A 386 -2.56 15.95 -17.67
N ASN A 387 -3.48 15.71 -16.73
CA ASN A 387 -4.46 16.72 -16.31
C ASN A 387 -3.79 17.92 -15.63
N ARG A 388 -2.79 17.68 -14.76
CA ARG A 388 -2.00 18.76 -14.13
C ARG A 388 -1.25 19.58 -15.18
N ASN A 389 -0.61 18.93 -16.16
CA ASN A 389 0.12 19.61 -17.22
C ASN A 389 -0.83 20.43 -18.11
N SER A 390 -1.99 19.87 -18.47
CA SER A 390 -3.04 20.59 -19.20
C SER A 390 -3.55 21.82 -18.43
N ALA A 391 -3.79 21.69 -17.12
CA ALA A 391 -4.19 22.81 -16.27
C ALA A 391 -3.10 23.90 -16.18
N LYS A 392 -1.83 23.51 -16.01
CA LYS A 392 -0.69 24.45 -16.01
C LYS A 392 -0.57 25.20 -17.33
N GLU A 393 -0.71 24.50 -18.46
CA GLU A 393 -0.67 25.11 -19.79
C GLU A 393 -1.83 26.09 -20.01
N SER A 394 -3.04 25.70 -19.60
CA SER A 394 -4.22 26.58 -19.65
C SER A 394 -4.04 27.84 -18.81
N GLN A 395 -3.52 27.71 -17.58
CA GLN A 395 -3.19 28.86 -16.74
C GLN A 395 -2.08 29.75 -17.32
N ARG A 396 -1.10 29.17 -18.02
CA ARG A 396 -0.07 29.92 -18.74
C ARG A 396 -0.67 30.72 -19.89
N LYS A 397 -1.48 30.09 -20.75
CA LYS A 397 -2.18 30.78 -21.85
C LYS A 397 -3.09 31.90 -21.35
N LYS A 398 -3.78 31.69 -20.22
CA LYS A 398 -4.60 32.73 -19.58
C LYS A 398 -3.76 33.94 -19.16
N ARG A 399 -2.59 33.72 -18.56
CA ARG A 399 -1.66 34.80 -18.19
C ARG A 399 -1.14 35.55 -19.42
N GLU A 400 -0.68 34.82 -20.43
CA GLU A 400 -0.19 35.41 -21.69
C GLU A 400 -1.28 36.23 -22.42
N ALA A 401 -2.56 35.83 -22.33
CA ALA A 401 -3.67 36.59 -22.88
C ALA A 401 -3.96 37.87 -22.07
N LEU A 402 -3.91 37.79 -20.74
CA LEU A 402 -4.09 38.95 -19.87
C LEU A 402 -2.98 39.99 -20.07
N ASP A 403 -1.73 39.55 -20.22
CA ASP A 403 -0.59 40.43 -20.47
C ASP A 403 -0.73 41.20 -21.80
N LYS A 404 -1.43 40.63 -22.79
CA LYS A 404 -1.74 41.29 -24.08
C LYS A 404 -2.95 42.21 -24.00
N LEU A 405 -3.92 41.90 -23.15
CA LEU A 405 -5.15 42.68 -22.98
C LEU A 405 -4.90 44.01 -22.27
N GLY A 406 -3.99 44.05 -21.29
CA GLY A 406 -3.67 45.28 -20.54
C GLY A 406 -3.33 46.47 -21.44
N PRO A 407 -2.28 46.37 -22.29
CA PRO A 407 -1.91 47.47 -23.20
C PRO A 407 -3.01 47.88 -24.19
N LEU A 408 -3.85 46.92 -24.61
CA LEU A 408 -4.98 47.21 -25.51
C LEU A 408 -6.09 47.98 -24.80
N GLN A 409 -6.33 47.69 -23.53
CA GLN A 409 -7.30 48.40 -22.71
C GLN A 409 -6.84 49.83 -22.42
N ASP A 410 -5.55 50.01 -22.11
CA ASP A 410 -4.95 51.33 -21.93
C ASP A 410 -5.02 52.18 -23.21
N ALA A 411 -4.69 51.59 -24.37
CA ALA A 411 -4.78 52.26 -25.66
C ALA A 411 -6.23 52.62 -26.03
N TYR A 412 -7.19 51.77 -25.70
CA TYR A 412 -8.61 52.03 -25.91
C TYR A 412 -9.12 53.19 -25.05
N GLU A 413 -8.73 53.26 -23.77
CA GLU A 413 -9.07 54.38 -22.89
C GLU A 413 -8.45 55.70 -23.37
N GLU A 414 -7.22 55.68 -23.87
CA GLU A 414 -6.59 56.86 -24.47
C GLU A 414 -7.35 57.33 -25.72
N LEU A 415 -7.74 56.41 -26.60
CA LEU A 415 -8.56 56.70 -27.77
C LEU A 415 -9.93 57.29 -27.38
N GLN A 416 -10.62 56.71 -26.38
CA GLN A 416 -11.89 57.25 -25.91
C GLN A 416 -11.76 58.69 -25.38
N LYS A 417 -10.68 59.02 -24.68
CA LYS A 417 -10.43 60.41 -24.23
C LYS A 417 -10.26 61.35 -25.41
N LYS A 418 -9.50 60.94 -26.45
CA LYS A 418 -9.33 61.73 -27.68
C LYS A 418 -10.66 61.94 -28.42
N VAL A 419 -11.48 60.89 -28.54
CA VAL A 419 -12.80 60.99 -29.17
C VAL A 419 -13.69 61.99 -28.43
N LYS A 420 -13.75 61.95 -27.09
CA LYS A 420 -14.54 62.93 -26.30
C LYS A 420 -14.09 64.37 -26.50
N VAL A 421 -12.79 64.61 -26.61
CA VAL A 421 -12.26 65.96 -26.91
C VAL A 421 -12.76 66.42 -28.28
N ILE A 422 -12.64 65.56 -29.31
CA ILE A 422 -13.10 65.87 -30.66
C ILE A 422 -14.62 66.07 -30.72
N GLU A 423 -15.41 65.30 -29.98
CA GLU A 423 -16.86 65.47 -29.89
C GLU A 423 -17.23 66.83 -29.28
N ASN A 424 -16.57 67.22 -28.19
CA ASN A 424 -16.76 68.54 -27.58
C ASN A 424 -16.34 69.68 -28.54
N GLU A 425 -15.22 69.54 -29.24
CA GLU A 425 -14.78 70.51 -30.25
C GLU A 425 -15.79 70.64 -31.38
N ASN A 426 -16.29 69.51 -31.90
CA ASN A 426 -17.31 69.48 -32.94
C ASN A 426 -18.62 70.11 -32.47
N GLU A 427 -19.05 69.86 -31.24
CA GLU A 427 -20.26 70.49 -30.68
C GLU A 427 -20.08 72.00 -30.53
N THR A 428 -18.90 72.44 -30.07
CA THR A 428 -18.53 73.86 -30.00
C THR A 428 -18.55 74.52 -31.39
N LEU A 429 -17.95 73.87 -32.39
CA LEU A 429 -17.95 74.34 -33.77
C LEU A 429 -19.36 74.41 -34.36
N ARG A 430 -20.21 73.42 -34.07
CA ARG A 430 -21.63 73.43 -34.50
C ARG A 430 -22.41 74.58 -33.86
N GLN A 431 -22.16 74.87 -32.58
CA GLN A 431 -22.77 76.02 -31.91
C GLN A 431 -22.32 77.33 -32.53
N LEU A 432 -21.01 77.52 -32.75
CA LEU A 432 -20.44 78.69 -33.44
C LEU A 432 -21.02 78.86 -34.85
N LEU A 433 -21.08 77.80 -35.65
CA LEU A 433 -21.71 77.81 -36.98
C LEU A 433 -23.17 78.25 -36.89
N THR A 434 -23.92 77.70 -35.93
CA THR A 434 -25.34 78.04 -35.73
C THR A 434 -25.51 79.51 -35.32
N GLU A 435 -24.62 80.05 -34.49
CA GLU A 435 -24.64 81.48 -34.12
C GLU A 435 -24.34 82.38 -35.32
N VAL A 436 -23.35 82.03 -36.15
CA VAL A 436 -23.03 82.75 -37.40
C VAL A 436 -24.23 82.77 -38.35
N PHE A 437 -24.98 81.67 -38.46
CA PHE A 437 -26.18 81.61 -39.30
C PHE A 437 -27.40 82.32 -38.70
N LYS A 438 -27.53 82.41 -37.37
CA LYS A 438 -28.63 83.11 -36.68
C LYS A 438 -28.45 84.63 -36.63
N HIS A 439 -27.21 85.10 -36.62
CA HIS A 439 -26.87 86.52 -36.66
C HIS A 439 -25.87 86.80 -37.80
N PRO A 440 -26.32 86.80 -39.07
CA PRO A 440 -25.47 87.15 -40.19
C PRO A 440 -25.29 88.67 -40.22
N THR A 441 -24.45 89.23 -39.35
CA THR A 441 -24.01 90.61 -39.48
C THR A 441 -23.00 90.67 -40.62
N VAL A 442 -23.45 91.20 -41.77
CA VAL A 442 -22.72 91.39 -43.04
C VAL A 442 -21.57 92.43 -42.93
N SER A 443 -20.97 92.67 -41.76
CA SER A 443 -20.00 93.78 -41.61
C SER A 443 -18.63 93.44 -41.05
N VAL A 444 -18.31 92.19 -40.68
CA VAL A 444 -16.91 91.83 -40.36
C VAL A 444 -16.62 90.37 -40.72
N LEU A 445 -16.52 90.08 -42.02
CA LEU A 445 -15.75 88.93 -42.48
C LEU A 445 -14.38 89.47 -42.89
N SER A 446 -13.36 89.25 -42.04
CA SER A 446 -11.99 89.55 -42.43
C SER A 446 -11.60 88.63 -43.61
N PRO A 447 -10.84 89.14 -44.60
CA PRO A 447 -10.41 88.34 -45.76
C PRO A 447 -9.65 87.06 -45.42
N GLU A 448 -9.08 86.97 -44.22
CA GLU A 448 -8.32 85.83 -43.71
C GLU A 448 -9.18 84.58 -43.45
N PHE A 449 -10.50 84.73 -43.29
CA PHE A 449 -11.42 83.59 -43.07
C PHE A 449 -11.98 82.99 -44.38
N ILE A 450 -11.85 83.67 -45.52
CA ILE A 450 -12.46 83.25 -46.79
C ILE A 450 -11.51 82.38 -47.63
N GLU A 451 -10.19 82.55 -47.48
CA GLU A 451 -9.18 81.82 -48.25
C GLU A 451 -9.10 80.30 -47.95
N PRO A 452 -9.26 79.80 -46.71
CA PRO A 452 -9.22 78.36 -46.45
C PRO A 452 -10.44 77.62 -47.00
N LEU A 453 -11.62 78.26 -47.00
CA LEU A 453 -12.88 77.64 -47.41
C LEU A 453 -13.02 77.50 -48.93
N THR A 454 -12.41 78.40 -49.70
CA THR A 454 -12.43 78.30 -51.18
C THR A 454 -11.46 77.23 -51.72
N LYS A 455 -10.37 76.93 -51.00
CA LYS A 455 -9.48 75.79 -51.34
C LYS A 455 -10.13 74.43 -51.09
N VAL A 456 -10.83 74.26 -49.96
CA VAL A 456 -11.50 72.98 -49.65
C VAL A 456 -12.65 72.66 -50.62
N ILE A 457 -13.31 73.68 -51.18
CA ILE A 457 -14.41 73.50 -52.15
C ILE A 457 -13.88 73.27 -53.58
N GLN A 458 -12.65 73.70 -53.90
CA GLN A 458 -12.04 73.46 -55.22
C GLN A 458 -11.22 72.16 -55.31
N ASP A 459 -10.75 71.61 -54.18
CA ASP A 459 -9.96 70.36 -54.16
C ASP A 459 -10.79 69.08 -53.95
N THR A 460 -12.13 69.17 -53.88
CA THR A 460 -13.01 67.99 -53.98
C THR A 460 -13.15 67.52 -55.43
N ASP A 461 -12.11 66.87 -55.95
CA ASP A 461 -12.27 65.96 -57.06
C ASP A 461 -13.19 64.78 -56.66
N PRO A 462 -14.04 64.30 -57.57
CA PRO A 462 -15.06 63.30 -57.26
C PRO A 462 -14.42 61.98 -56.83
N VAL A 463 -14.82 61.50 -55.66
CA VAL A 463 -14.52 60.15 -55.16
C VAL A 463 -15.00 59.14 -56.21
N GLN A 464 -14.06 58.53 -56.93
CA GLN A 464 -14.31 57.35 -57.72
C GLN A 464 -14.67 56.20 -56.77
N HIS A 465 -15.91 55.71 -56.88
CA HIS A 465 -16.27 54.39 -56.37
C HIS A 465 -15.49 53.33 -57.15
N SER A 466 -14.36 52.87 -56.62
CA SER A 466 -13.79 51.58 -56.99
C SER A 466 -14.34 50.52 -56.04
N SER A 467 -15.37 49.82 -56.52
CA SER A 467 -15.73 48.50 -56.01
C SER A 467 -14.63 47.51 -56.30
N SER A 468 -14.05 46.90 -55.27
CA SER A 468 -13.36 45.62 -55.40
C SER A 468 -13.70 44.78 -54.17
N TYR A 469 -14.85 44.11 -54.25
CA TYR A 469 -14.99 42.79 -53.66
C TYR A 469 -14.12 41.85 -54.50
N GLU A 470 -13.09 41.28 -53.90
CA GLU A 470 -12.57 39.98 -54.32
C GLU A 470 -12.64 39.04 -53.12
N CYS A 471 -13.11 37.82 -53.41
CA CYS A 471 -13.18 36.66 -52.55
C CYS A 471 -11.82 36.18 -52.07
#